data_AF-X1LUZ7-F1
#
_entry.id   AF-X1LUZ7-F1
#
_cell.length_a   1.000
_cell.length_b   1.000
_cell.length_c   1.000
_cell.angle_alpha   90.00
_cell.angle_beta   90.00
_cell.angle_gamma   90.00
#
_symmetry.space_group_name_H-M   'P 1'
#
loop_
_entity.id
_entity.type
_entity.pdbx_description
1 polymer ?
#
loop_
_entity_poly.entity_id
_entity_poly.type
_entity_poly.pdbx_seq_one_letter_code
_entity_poly.pdbx_strand_id
1 'polypeptide(L)' 'MSKPIVFARVSPGDRRLVERACKARGENISVFVRRSVRTELARLSFLTDQDKKALGVPLSG' A
#
# COMPACT_ATOMS: atom_id res chain seq x y z
N MET A 1 6.44 14.11 -17.30
CA MET A 1 7.27 13.97 -16.08
C MET A 1 7.19 12.53 -15.58
N SER A 2 8.31 11.92 -15.18
CA SER A 2 8.30 10.58 -14.57
C SER A 2 7.75 10.66 -13.15
N LYS A 3 7.10 9.60 -12.67
CA LYS A 3 6.58 9.56 -11.29
C LYS A 3 7.75 9.42 -10.30
N PRO A 4 7.72 10.10 -9.13
CA PRO A 4 8.77 9.95 -8.12
C PRO A 4 8.80 8.51 -7.58
N ILE A 5 10.00 8.01 -7.27
CA ILE A 5 10.23 6.66 -6.74
C ILE A 5 10.60 6.76 -5.26
N VAL A 6 9.90 5.99 -4.42
CA VAL A 6 10.24 5.78 -3.01
C VAL A 6 10.73 4.35 -2.85
N PHE A 7 11.94 4.16 -2.31
CA PHE A 7 12.55 2.86 -2.05
C PHE A 7 12.87 2.68 -0.57
N ALA A 8 12.71 1.46 -0.06
CA ALA A 8 13.04 1.09 1.31
C ALA A 8 13.74 -0.27 1.33
N ARG A 9 14.73 -0.43 2.20
CA ARG A 9 15.33 -1.74 2.48
C ARG A 9 14.40 -2.51 3.41
N VAL A 10 14.20 -3.80 3.12
CA VAL A 10 13.39 -4.72 3.92
C VAL A 10 14.18 -6.00 4.20
N SER A 11 13.77 -6.75 5.22
CA SER A 11 14.39 -8.04 5.49
C SER A 11 14.15 -9.03 4.34
N PRO A 12 15.03 -10.02 4.11
CA PRO A 12 14.78 -11.08 3.15
C PRO A 12 13.49 -11.87 3.46
N GLY A 13 13.11 -11.97 4.73
CA GLY A 13 11.87 -12.61 5.17
C GLY A 13 10.63 -11.87 4.67
N ASP A 14 10.60 -10.55 4.87
CA ASP A 14 9.48 -9.71 4.44
C ASP A 14 9.35 -9.69 2.93
N ARG A 15 10.48 -9.61 2.22
CA ARG A 15 10.47 -9.69 0.75
C ARG A 15 9.79 -10.97 0.26
N ARG A 16 10.15 -12.13 0.83
CA ARG A 16 9.52 -13.42 0.48
C ARG A 16 8.04 -13.46 0.83
N LEU A 17 7.62 -12.83 1.92
CA LEU A 17 6.21 -12.73 2.30
C LEU A 17 5.43 -11.87 1.30
N VAL A 18 5.97 -10.72 0.90
CA VAL A 18 5.36 -9.84 -0.11
C VAL A 18 5.24 -10.56 -1.45
N GLU A 19 6.30 -11.24 -1.91
CA GLU A 19 6.27 -12.00 -3.16
C GLU A 19 5.21 -13.11 -3.13
N ARG A 20 5.10 -13.87 -2.03
CA ARG A 20 4.07 -14.90 -1.87
C ARG A 20 2.65 -14.31 -1.86
N ALA A 21 2.44 -13.22 -1.12
CA ALA A 21 1.15 -12.55 -1.06
C ALA A 21 0.72 -12.01 -2.44
N CYS A 22 1.65 -11.40 -3.18
CA CYS A 22 1.41 -10.90 -4.54
C CYS A 22 1.06 -12.05 -5.49
N LYS A 23 1.82 -13.14 -5.46
CA LYS A 23 1.57 -14.34 -6.29
C LYS A 23 0.19 -14.95 -6.01
N ALA A 24 -0.17 -15.13 -4.74
CA ALA A 24 -1.46 -15.69 -4.35
C ALA A 24 -2.66 -14.84 -4.81
N ARG A 25 -2.46 -13.52 -4.95
CA ARG A 25 -3.50 -12.57 -5.36
C ARG A 25 -3.50 -12.26 -6.87
N GLY A 26 -2.51 -12.77 -7.63
CA GLY A 26 -2.29 -12.33 -9.01
C GLY A 26 -1.96 -10.83 -9.13
N GLU A 27 -1.39 -10.25 -8.08
CA GLU A 27 -1.14 -8.80 -7.95
C GLU A 27 0.34 -8.47 -8.21
N ASN A 28 0.63 -7.36 -8.88
CA ASN A 28 1.99 -6.87 -9.05
C ASN A 28 2.53 -6.22 -7.75
N ILE A 29 3.80 -6.45 -7.41
CA ILE A 29 4.43 -5.92 -6.19
C ILE A 29 4.28 -4.39 -6.07
N SER A 30 4.47 -3.64 -7.14
CA SER A 30 4.31 -2.19 -7.11
C SER A 30 2.86 -1.76 -6.87
N VAL A 31 1.87 -2.54 -7.32
CA VAL A 31 0.44 -2.31 -6.99
C VAL A 31 0.21 -2.56 -5.52
N PHE A 32 0.70 -3.70 -5.01
CA PHE A 32 0.61 -4.06 -3.60
C PHE A 32 1.21 -2.98 -2.70
N VAL A 33 2.46 -2.55 -2.96
CA VAL A 33 3.15 -1.53 -2.16
C VAL A 33 2.41 -0.19 -2.22
N ARG A 34 1.99 0.26 -3.41
CA ARG A 34 1.23 1.53 -3.54
C ARG A 34 -0.09 1.49 -2.77
N ARG A 35 -0.82 0.37 -2.84
CA ARG A 35 -2.06 0.20 -2.08
C ARG A 35 -1.77 0.23 -0.58
N SER A 36 -0.80 -0.56 -0.12
CA SER A 36 -0.43 -0.63 1.30
C SER A 36 -0.02 0.73 1.86
N VAL A 37 0.79 1.49 1.12
CA VAL A 37 1.18 2.86 1.51
C VAL A 37 -0.05 3.79 1.57
N ARG A 38 -0.93 3.78 0.55
CA ARG A 38 -2.14 4.62 0.58
C ARG A 38 -3.09 4.24 1.72
N THR A 39 -3.24 2.95 2.02
CA THR A 39 -4.05 2.47 3.14
C THR A 39 -3.50 2.99 4.47
N GLU A 40 -2.18 2.98 4.65
CA GLU A 40 -1.56 3.49 5.88
C GLU A 40 -1.72 5.01 6.00
N LEU A 41 -1.52 5.76 4.91
CA LEU A 41 -1.79 7.20 4.89
C LEU A 41 -3.26 7.53 5.17
N ALA A 42 -4.20 6.72 4.68
CA ALA A 42 -5.63 6.85 4.99
C ALA A 42 -5.90 6.65 6.49
N ARG A 43 -5.31 5.61 7.10
CA ARG A 43 -5.45 5.33 8.55
C ARG A 43 -4.88 6.44 9.42
N LEU A 44 -3.80 7.06 8.96
CA LEU A 44 -3.17 8.21 9.60
C LEU A 44 -3.86 9.55 9.25
N SER A 45 -5.02 9.52 8.60
CA SER A 45 -5.81 10.70 8.21
C SER A 45 -5.11 11.70 7.30
N PHE A 46 -4.11 11.28 6.53
CA PHE A 46 -3.45 12.10 5.50
C PHE A 46 -4.18 12.14 4.16
N LEU A 47 -5.21 11.30 3.97
CA LEU A 47 -6.06 11.29 2.76
C LEU A 47 -7.43 11.90 3.05
N THR A 48 -8.12 12.33 2.00
CA THR A 48 -9.50 12.83 2.09
C THR A 48 -10.46 11.72 2.50
N ASP A 49 -11.62 12.07 3.05
CA ASP A 49 -12.61 11.07 3.46
C ASP A 49 -13.17 10.26 2.28
N GLN A 50 -13.23 10.85 1.09
CA GLN A 50 -13.56 10.14 -0.15
C GLN A 50 -12.51 9.08 -0.49
N ASP A 51 -11.22 9.42 -0.39
CA ASP A 51 -10.12 8.48 -0.61
C ASP A 51 -10.10 7.36 0.43
N LYS A 52 -10.34 7.68 1.71
CA LYS A 52 -10.47 6.70 2.79
C LYS A 52 -11.60 5.71 2.50
N LYS A 53 -12.77 6.22 2.10
CA LYS A 53 -13.93 5.40 1.71
C LYS A 53 -13.61 4.48 0.54
N ALA A 54 -12.94 4.98 -0.50
CA ALA A 54 -12.52 4.17 -1.65
C ALA A 54 -11.53 3.06 -1.28
N LEU A 55 -10.72 3.27 -0.23
CA LEU A 55 -9.77 2.29 0.29
C LEU A 55 -10.37 1.36 1.36
N GLY A 56 -11.65 1.51 1.71
CA GLY A 56 -12.32 0.74 2.75
C GLY A 56 -11.80 1.00 4.16
N VAL A 57 -11.18 2.17 4.40
CA VAL A 57 -10.71 2.58 5.74
C VAL A 57 -11.87 3.29 6.46
N PRO A 58 -12.24 2.89 7.69
CA PRO A 58 -13.27 3.57 8.46
C PRO A 58 -12.93 5.06 8.64
N LEU A 59 -13.93 5.92 8.56
CA LEU A 59 -13.75 7.32 8.93
C LEU A 59 -13.59 7.38 10.44
N SER A 60 -12.40 7.74 10.91
CA SER A 60 -12.20 8.11 12.31
C SER A 60 -12.97 9.41 12.54
N GLY A 61 -14.09 9.32 13.25
CA GLY A 61 -14.86 10.46 13.74
C GLY A 61 -14.23 11.08 14.98
#